data_AF-A0A8H2JN79-F1
#
_entry.id   AF-A0A8H2JN79-F1
#
_cell.length_a   1.000
_cell.length_b   1.000
_cell.length_c   1.000
_cell.angle_alpha   90.00
_cell.angle_beta   90.00
_cell.angle_gamma   90.00
#
_symmetry.space_group_name_H-M   'P 1'
#
loop_
_entity.id
_entity.type
_entity.pdbx_description
1 polymer ?
#
loop_
_entity_poly.entity_id
_entity_poly.type
_entity_poly.pdbx_seq_one_letter_code
_entity_poly.pdbx_strand_id
1 'polypeptide(L)'
;MDSILVIIAISLAIASVINILLTKLSISHIIGYIITGTVVSTLFDFNGSKNLDSLELIGEFGIVFLMFTIGLEMSFSKLGKMKKLIFFNGSIQVLLSSLTIFIMAYYAFSLDAISSLVISLSFSLSSTAIVLPYLKKSKDIVTPYGTKSVAILVFQDLAVIPILLLMSFLANNELSLTDVLFKTFLYASGIIIFMFTLGKKIIAWLLHFSSNARMEELFLSSVFTIVLGTSLLAHQMGFTYSLGAFIAGMIIAETKFHIKVESDIASYKDLFLGAFFFSIGTKINIEYFINNLHWVLGILVLVMLVKAIIVYSLMKTQGNKSDSIKSAIALCQVGEFSFAIFALAINQSIITSELGSFLILITVLSMILTPFMVNNIYKIASLFVVEFFEADKIATVNRKNHTIICGFATLGRIVATELTQRDVKFLIISDNLQHVLLARKRGFDAYFGHLDKRPVLESLNVEQTRSIIVTVNTLKNKQIICEAVLDYYPSANLVVKVNSLEEKLALADINIKSFVHAQHETAVLLVKQSMS
;
A
#
# COMPACT_ATOMS: atom_id res chain seq x y z
N MET A 1 36.85 20.49 -0.51
CA MET A 1 36.43 19.29 0.21
C MET A 1 35.73 19.64 1.51
N ASP A 2 36.28 20.54 2.32
CA ASP A 2 35.71 20.91 3.64
C ASP A 2 34.27 21.44 3.58
N SER A 3 33.94 22.32 2.63
CA SER A 3 32.58 22.84 2.47
C SER A 3 31.56 21.76 2.06
N ILE A 4 31.97 20.80 1.22
CA ILE A 4 31.09 19.71 0.74
C ILE A 4 30.83 18.70 1.87
N LEU A 5 31.87 18.35 2.64
CA LEU A 5 31.73 17.43 3.77
C LEU A 5 30.80 18.00 4.84
N VAL A 6 30.92 19.31 5.13
CA VAL A 6 30.02 20.01 6.05
C VAL A 6 28.58 19.99 5.56
N ILE A 7 28.35 20.24 4.27
CA ILE A 7 27.01 20.19 3.68
C ILE A 7 26.41 18.79 3.78
N ILE A 8 27.17 17.75 3.46
CA ILE A 8 26.72 16.35 3.58
C ILE A 8 26.42 16.01 5.04
N ALA A 9 27.27 16.41 5.98
CA ALA A 9 27.04 16.16 7.40
C ALA A 9 25.76 16.86 7.91
N ILE A 10 25.55 18.13 7.52
CA ILE A 10 24.38 18.90 7.90
C ILE A 10 23.11 18.33 7.24
N SER A 11 23.16 17.96 5.96
CA SER A 11 22.01 17.39 5.25
C SER A 11 21.60 16.05 5.85
N LEU A 12 22.56 15.17 6.18
CA LEU A 12 22.29 13.91 6.87
C LEU A 12 21.71 14.13 8.26
N ALA A 13 22.23 15.11 9.03
CA ALA A 13 21.71 15.43 10.35
C ALA A 13 20.26 15.93 10.28
N ILE A 14 19.97 16.88 9.38
CA ILE A 14 18.62 17.42 9.17
C ILE A 14 17.67 16.31 8.69
N ALA A 15 18.06 15.53 7.68
CA ALA A 15 17.27 14.41 7.17
C ALA A 15 16.95 13.40 8.26
N SER A 16 17.92 13.06 9.11
CA SER A 16 17.72 12.12 10.22
C SER A 16 16.68 12.65 11.22
N VAL A 17 16.80 13.90 11.65
CA VAL A 17 15.84 14.51 12.58
C VAL A 17 14.43 14.57 11.99
N ILE A 18 14.31 15.05 10.75
CA ILE A 18 13.02 15.17 10.06
C ILE A 18 12.39 13.78 9.87
N ASN A 19 13.16 12.80 9.39
CA ASN A 19 12.65 11.44 9.16
C ASN A 19 12.21 10.76 10.46
N ILE A 20 12.91 10.97 11.58
CA ILE A 20 12.48 10.46 12.89
C ILE A 20 11.12 11.05 13.29
N LEU A 21 10.90 12.36 13.07
CA LEU A 21 9.63 13.01 13.35
C LEU A 21 8.51 12.52 12.42
N LEU A 22 8.77 12.42 11.12
CA LEU A 22 7.80 11.96 10.12
C LEU A 22 7.41 10.49 10.34
N THR A 23 8.35 9.64 10.74
CA THR A 23 8.09 8.23 11.04
C THR A 23 7.10 8.08 12.19
N LYS A 24 7.17 8.95 13.22
CA LYS A 24 6.17 8.97 14.32
C LYS A 24 4.76 9.28 13.81
N LEU A 25 4.64 10.02 12.70
CA LEU A 25 3.37 10.37 12.06
C LEU A 25 2.94 9.37 10.97
N SER A 26 3.66 8.27 10.79
CA SER A 26 3.45 7.30 9.68
C SER A 26 3.55 7.94 8.29
N ILE A 27 4.36 9.01 8.16
CA ILE A 27 4.66 9.66 6.88
C ILE A 27 5.91 9.00 6.27
N SER A 28 5.95 8.85 4.94
CA SER A 28 7.09 8.25 4.24
C SER A 28 8.37 9.06 4.42
N HIS A 29 9.51 8.37 4.62
CA HIS A 29 10.84 8.99 4.73
C HIS A 29 11.26 9.74 3.45
N ILE A 30 10.68 9.38 2.30
CA ILE A 30 10.85 10.10 1.03
C ILE A 30 10.62 11.60 1.22
N ILE A 31 9.58 11.95 1.97
CA ILE A 31 9.18 13.34 2.21
C ILE A 31 10.23 14.08 3.04
N GLY A 32 10.85 13.43 4.02
CA GLY A 32 11.86 14.07 4.84
C GLY A 32 13.13 14.43 4.06
N TYR A 33 13.51 13.60 3.08
CA TYR A 33 14.61 13.92 2.17
C TYR A 33 14.30 15.12 1.27
N ILE A 34 13.08 15.24 0.75
CA ILE A 34 12.64 16.40 -0.05
C ILE A 34 12.66 17.68 0.81
N ILE A 35 12.09 17.63 2.02
CA ILE A 35 12.11 18.79 2.94
C ILE A 35 13.55 19.17 3.26
N THR A 36 14.42 18.19 3.53
CA THR A 36 15.85 18.43 3.78
C THR A 36 16.52 19.12 2.61
N GLY A 37 16.32 18.63 1.37
CA GLY A 37 16.86 19.27 0.17
C GLY A 37 16.39 20.72 0.03
N THR A 38 15.11 20.96 0.30
CA THR A 38 14.52 22.30 0.23
C THR A 38 15.12 23.25 1.28
N VAL A 39 15.25 22.79 2.53
CA VAL A 39 15.83 23.55 3.66
C VAL A 39 17.30 23.82 3.44
N VAL A 40 18.08 22.81 3.02
CA VAL A 40 19.51 22.97 2.75
C VAL A 40 19.71 23.90 1.55
N SER A 41 18.87 23.81 0.52
CA SER A 41 18.97 24.68 -0.64
C SER A 41 18.77 26.16 -0.29
N THR A 42 17.75 26.45 0.53
CA THR A 42 17.43 27.81 0.98
C THR A 42 18.39 28.39 2.01
N LEU A 43 18.91 27.59 2.95
CA LEU A 43 19.81 28.08 3.99
C LEU A 43 21.24 28.33 3.49
N PHE A 44 21.72 27.54 2.51
CA PHE A 44 23.10 27.59 2.04
C PHE A 44 23.25 28.23 0.65
N ASP A 45 22.18 28.83 0.13
CA ASP A 45 22.14 29.55 -1.15
C ASP A 45 22.66 28.72 -2.34
N PHE A 46 22.20 27.46 -2.40
CA PHE A 46 22.58 26.51 -3.47
C PHE A 46 22.11 26.93 -4.87
N ASN A 47 21.22 27.93 -4.96
CA ASN A 47 20.62 28.43 -6.19
C ASN A 47 21.61 29.09 -7.19
N GLY A 48 22.89 29.26 -6.83
CA GLY A 48 23.89 29.92 -7.69
C GLY A 48 25.22 29.19 -7.89
N SER A 49 25.43 28.00 -7.31
CA SER A 49 26.75 27.35 -7.37
C SER A 49 26.89 26.38 -8.56
N LYS A 50 27.93 26.55 -9.37
CA LYS A 50 28.31 25.70 -10.53
C LYS A 50 28.62 24.22 -10.21
N ASN A 51 28.37 23.76 -8.97
CA ASN A 51 28.68 22.40 -8.49
C ASN A 51 27.44 21.48 -8.41
N LEU A 52 26.29 21.92 -8.94
CA LEU A 52 25.03 21.15 -8.93
C LEU A 52 25.08 19.88 -9.80
N ASP A 53 25.91 19.85 -10.84
CA ASP A 53 26.01 18.71 -11.77
C ASP A 53 26.34 17.38 -11.05
N SER A 54 27.16 17.44 -9.99
CA SER A 54 27.51 16.24 -9.20
C SER A 54 26.34 15.71 -8.36
N LEU A 55 25.48 16.60 -7.86
CA LEU A 55 24.28 16.21 -7.12
C LEU A 55 23.18 15.68 -8.05
N GLU A 56 23.12 16.21 -9.28
CA GLU A 56 22.22 15.69 -10.30
C GLU A 56 22.59 14.28 -10.75
N LEU A 57 23.89 14.01 -10.97
CA LEU A 57 24.39 12.67 -11.28
C LEU A 57 24.10 11.66 -10.17
N ILE A 58 24.25 12.05 -8.89
CA ILE A 58 23.88 11.20 -7.75
C ILE A 58 22.35 10.97 -7.73
N GLY A 59 21.56 11.99 -8.04
CA GLY A 59 20.11 11.87 -8.15
C GLY A 59 19.67 10.91 -9.25
N GLU A 60 20.31 10.97 -10.42
CA GLU A 60 20.05 10.04 -11.54
C GLU A 60 20.36 8.59 -11.16
N PHE A 61 21.46 8.37 -10.42
CA PHE A 61 21.77 7.06 -9.85
C PHE A 61 20.69 6.58 -8.87
N GLY A 62 20.12 7.50 -8.08
CA GLY A 62 18.97 7.21 -7.23
C GLY A 62 17.73 6.78 -8.00
N ILE A 63 17.45 7.36 -9.18
CA ILE A 63 16.36 6.92 -10.06
C ILE A 63 16.62 5.51 -10.60
N VAL A 64 17.85 5.18 -10.96
CA VAL A 64 18.24 3.84 -11.42
C VAL A 64 17.93 2.79 -10.34
N PHE A 65 18.33 3.04 -9.09
CA PHE A 65 18.06 2.11 -7.98
C PHE A 65 16.59 2.10 -7.54
N LEU A 66 15.88 3.22 -7.66
CA LEU A 66 14.43 3.28 -7.51
C LEU A 66 13.76 2.32 -8.50
N MET A 67 14.04 2.50 -9.79
CA MET A 67 13.47 1.67 -10.86
C MET A 67 13.84 0.19 -10.71
N PHE A 68 15.09 -0.10 -10.33
CA PHE A 68 15.51 -1.46 -10.06
C PHE A 68 14.70 -2.12 -8.95
N THR A 69 14.51 -1.42 -7.84
CA THR A 69 13.72 -1.95 -6.71
C THR A 69 12.28 -2.17 -7.12
N ILE A 70 11.69 -1.23 -7.83
CA ILE A 70 10.35 -1.40 -8.36
C ILE A 70 10.29 -2.66 -9.23
N GLY A 71 11.28 -2.87 -10.10
CA GLY A 71 11.39 -4.09 -10.90
C GLY A 71 11.46 -5.35 -10.02
N LEU A 72 12.17 -5.33 -8.90
CA LEU A 72 12.25 -6.46 -7.95
C LEU A 72 10.91 -6.79 -7.29
N GLU A 73 10.11 -5.77 -6.97
CA GLU A 73 8.79 -5.95 -6.36
C GLU A 73 7.78 -6.59 -7.35
N MET A 74 8.03 -6.41 -8.64
CA MET A 74 7.21 -6.88 -9.75
C MET A 74 7.51 -8.34 -10.12
N SER A 75 6.71 -9.27 -9.58
CA SER A 75 6.75 -10.69 -9.95
C SER A 75 5.55 -11.09 -10.80
N PHE A 76 5.78 -11.67 -11.99
CA PHE A 76 4.72 -12.13 -12.90
C PHE A 76 3.95 -13.33 -12.34
N SER A 77 4.61 -14.14 -11.51
CA SER A 77 4.01 -15.33 -10.87
C SER A 77 2.83 -15.00 -9.93
N LYS A 78 2.81 -13.83 -9.30
CA LYS A 78 1.73 -13.40 -8.36
C LYS A 78 0.41 -13.02 -9.05
N LEU A 79 0.41 -12.83 -10.37
CA LEU A 79 -0.77 -12.36 -11.14
C LEU A 79 -1.85 -13.45 -11.31
N GLY A 80 -1.50 -14.72 -11.11
CA GLY A 80 -2.29 -15.91 -11.46
C GLY A 80 -3.77 -15.90 -11.06
N LYS A 81 -4.07 -15.51 -9.82
CA LYS A 81 -5.41 -15.65 -9.21
C LYS A 81 -6.31 -14.42 -9.36
N MET A 82 -5.74 -13.26 -9.71
CA MET A 82 -6.45 -11.99 -9.77
C MET A 82 -6.49 -11.37 -11.18
N LYS A 83 -6.01 -12.09 -12.22
CA LYS A 83 -5.85 -11.58 -13.60
C LYS A 83 -7.07 -10.80 -14.10
N LYS A 84 -8.27 -11.36 -13.98
CA LYS A 84 -9.49 -10.69 -14.45
C LYS A 84 -9.72 -9.35 -13.74
N LEU A 85 -9.51 -9.31 -12.43
CA LEU A 85 -9.69 -8.09 -11.64
C LEU A 85 -8.62 -7.04 -11.97
N ILE A 86 -7.37 -7.48 -12.12
CA ILE A 86 -6.21 -6.62 -12.45
C ILE A 86 -6.41 -5.98 -13.82
N PHE A 87 -6.60 -6.79 -14.86
CA PHE A 87 -6.73 -6.28 -16.22
C PHE A 87 -8.04 -5.54 -16.46
N PHE A 88 -9.14 -5.89 -15.79
CA PHE A 88 -10.40 -5.16 -15.97
C PHE A 88 -10.43 -3.86 -15.17
N ASN A 89 -10.30 -3.93 -13.83
CA ASN A 89 -10.44 -2.73 -12.99
C ASN A 89 -9.25 -1.78 -13.17
N GLY A 90 -8.04 -2.34 -13.25
CA GLY A 90 -6.83 -1.56 -13.42
C GLY A 90 -6.80 -0.81 -14.74
N SER A 91 -7.04 -1.49 -15.87
CA SER A 91 -7.01 -0.83 -17.19
C SER A 91 -8.07 0.26 -17.32
N ILE A 92 -9.30 -0.01 -16.87
CA ILE A 92 -10.38 0.98 -16.93
C ILE A 92 -10.06 2.17 -16.04
N GLN A 93 -9.54 1.96 -14.83
CA GLN A 93 -9.18 3.07 -13.94
C GLN A 93 -8.06 3.93 -14.55
N VAL A 94 -6.97 3.31 -15.04
CA VAL A 94 -5.83 4.04 -15.62
C VAL A 94 -6.30 4.78 -16.87
N LEU A 95 -7.02 4.13 -17.78
CA LEU A 95 -7.49 4.73 -19.03
C LEU A 95 -8.45 5.90 -18.78
N LEU A 96 -9.45 5.73 -17.90
CA LEU A 96 -10.38 6.80 -17.57
C LEU A 96 -9.69 7.97 -16.86
N SER A 97 -8.76 7.69 -15.94
CA SER A 97 -8.01 8.72 -15.23
C SER A 97 -7.12 9.50 -16.19
N SER A 98 -6.34 8.81 -17.02
CA SER A 98 -5.49 9.45 -18.03
C SER A 98 -6.32 10.26 -19.02
N LEU A 99 -7.41 9.72 -19.55
CA LEU A 99 -8.23 10.45 -20.52
C LEU A 99 -8.86 11.71 -19.91
N THR A 100 -9.41 11.60 -18.70
CA THR A 100 -10.08 12.73 -18.03
C THR A 100 -9.06 13.82 -17.66
N ILE A 101 -7.91 13.43 -17.09
CA ILE A 101 -6.86 14.37 -16.73
C ILE A 101 -6.22 14.99 -17.98
N PHE A 102 -6.06 14.23 -19.07
CA PHE A 102 -5.55 14.75 -20.34
C PHE A 102 -6.46 15.84 -20.91
N ILE A 103 -7.77 15.57 -20.99
CA ILE A 103 -8.76 16.54 -21.50
C ILE A 103 -8.72 17.81 -20.65
N MET A 104 -8.64 17.67 -19.33
CA MET A 104 -8.58 18.80 -18.42
C MET A 104 -7.28 19.60 -18.59
N ALA A 105 -6.13 18.93 -18.64
CA ALA A 105 -4.82 19.57 -18.84
C ALA A 105 -4.75 20.32 -20.18
N TYR A 106 -5.23 19.69 -21.26
CA TYR A 106 -5.15 20.26 -22.61
C TYR A 106 -6.16 21.41 -22.81
N TYR A 107 -7.43 21.21 -22.47
CA TYR A 107 -8.47 22.20 -22.76
C TYR A 107 -8.67 23.23 -21.64
N ALA A 108 -8.62 22.82 -20.36
CA ALA A 108 -8.91 23.74 -19.25
C ALA A 108 -7.66 24.52 -18.80
N PHE A 109 -6.48 23.91 -18.90
CA PHE A 109 -5.20 24.55 -18.54
C PHE A 109 -4.36 24.98 -19.76
N SER A 110 -4.86 24.75 -20.98
CA SER A 110 -4.22 25.15 -22.23
C SER A 110 -2.76 24.69 -22.37
N LEU A 111 -2.43 23.53 -21.80
CA LEU A 111 -1.11 22.91 -21.96
C LEU A 111 -1.00 22.24 -23.32
N ASP A 112 0.22 22.11 -23.84
CA ASP A 112 0.47 21.39 -25.07
C ASP A 112 0.11 19.89 -24.90
N ALA A 113 -0.08 19.20 -26.03
CA ALA A 113 -0.54 17.82 -26.03
C ALA A 113 0.46 16.86 -25.35
N ILE A 114 1.77 17.12 -25.47
CA ILE A 114 2.81 16.26 -24.93
C ILE A 114 2.86 16.40 -23.40
N SER A 115 2.92 17.64 -22.90
CA SER A 115 2.84 17.92 -21.45
C SER A 115 1.56 17.36 -20.83
N SER A 116 0.41 17.53 -21.49
CA SER A 116 -0.87 17.00 -21.04
C SER A 116 -0.87 15.46 -20.95
N LEU A 117 -0.20 14.80 -21.89
CA LEU A 117 -0.04 13.35 -21.90
C LEU A 117 0.85 12.88 -20.74
N VAL A 118 2.00 13.55 -20.53
CA VAL A 118 2.90 13.24 -19.40
C VAL A 118 2.19 13.40 -18.06
N ILE A 119 1.47 14.52 -17.85
CA ILE A 119 0.73 14.80 -16.62
C ILE A 119 -0.34 13.74 -16.38
N SER A 120 -1.14 13.44 -17.41
CA SER A 120 -2.27 12.54 -17.26
C SER A 120 -1.86 11.10 -16.96
N LEU A 121 -0.84 10.59 -17.65
CA LEU A 121 -0.28 9.27 -17.38
C LEU A 121 0.34 9.21 -15.99
N SER A 122 1.10 10.23 -15.60
CA SER A 122 1.73 10.31 -14.28
C SER A 122 0.69 10.35 -13.15
N PHE A 123 -0.31 11.22 -13.25
CA PHE A 123 -1.32 11.39 -12.21
C PHE A 123 -2.33 10.23 -12.16
N SER A 124 -2.48 9.45 -13.23
CA SER A 124 -3.34 8.26 -13.22
C SER A 124 -2.93 7.20 -12.19
N LEU A 125 -1.63 7.17 -11.82
CA LEU A 125 -1.01 6.20 -10.93
C LEU A 125 -1.17 6.60 -9.46
N SER A 126 -1.31 5.62 -8.56
CA SER A 126 -1.46 5.82 -7.11
C SER A 126 -0.32 5.12 -6.38
N SER A 127 -0.01 5.56 -5.16
CA SER A 127 1.09 4.98 -4.37
C SER A 127 0.76 3.60 -3.80
N THR A 128 1.40 2.57 -4.35
CA THR A 128 1.40 1.21 -3.81
C THR A 128 2.16 1.16 -2.49
N ALA A 129 3.28 1.89 -2.39
CA ALA A 129 4.11 1.98 -1.20
C ALA A 129 3.38 2.50 0.05
N ILE A 130 2.32 3.31 -0.10
CA ILE A 130 1.53 3.81 1.05
C ILE A 130 0.31 2.92 1.30
N VAL A 131 -0.44 2.57 0.26
CA VAL A 131 -1.75 1.92 0.39
C VAL A 131 -1.60 0.45 0.77
N LEU A 132 -0.64 -0.28 0.18
CA LEU A 132 -0.49 -1.71 0.42
C LEU A 132 -0.06 -2.02 1.87
N PRO A 133 0.92 -1.33 2.49
CA PRO A 133 1.23 -1.51 3.90
C PRO A 133 0.05 -1.18 4.82
N TYR A 134 -0.73 -0.15 4.50
CA TYR A 134 -1.96 0.16 5.23
C TYR A 134 -2.94 -1.02 5.19
N LEU A 135 -3.29 -1.53 4.00
CA LEU A 135 -4.22 -2.65 3.85
C LEU A 135 -3.73 -3.93 4.54
N LYS A 136 -2.41 -4.16 4.59
CA LYS A 136 -1.82 -5.27 5.35
C LYS A 136 -1.97 -5.05 6.85
N LYS A 137 -1.64 -3.85 7.35
CA LYS A 137 -1.69 -3.49 8.78
C LYS A 137 -3.12 -3.51 9.32
N SER A 138 -4.07 -2.99 8.57
CA SER A 138 -5.50 -3.00 8.94
C SER A 138 -6.19 -4.35 8.70
N LYS A 139 -5.51 -5.30 8.04
CA LYS A 139 -6.05 -6.59 7.58
C LYS A 139 -7.14 -6.46 6.50
N ASP A 140 -7.26 -5.28 5.90
CA ASP A 140 -8.24 -5.02 4.86
C ASP A 140 -7.85 -5.57 3.48
N ILE A 141 -6.62 -6.06 3.31
CA ILE A 141 -6.12 -6.61 2.04
C ILE A 141 -7.02 -7.71 1.44
N VAL A 142 -7.73 -8.46 2.27
CA VAL A 142 -8.66 -9.54 1.87
C VAL A 142 -10.12 -9.10 1.79
N THR A 143 -10.43 -7.84 2.07
CA THR A 143 -11.80 -7.29 1.96
C THR A 143 -12.14 -7.01 0.49
N PRO A 144 -13.43 -6.83 0.15
CA PRO A 144 -13.82 -6.52 -1.23
C PRO A 144 -13.17 -5.24 -1.78
N TYR A 145 -13.10 -4.16 -0.99
CA TYR A 145 -12.44 -2.93 -1.42
C TYR A 145 -10.92 -3.08 -1.47
N GLY A 146 -10.32 -3.77 -0.48
CA GLY A 146 -8.87 -4.01 -0.44
C GLY A 146 -8.39 -4.85 -1.61
N THR A 147 -9.08 -5.96 -1.92
CA THR A 147 -8.74 -6.83 -3.05
C THR A 147 -8.83 -6.07 -4.39
N LYS A 148 -9.85 -5.23 -4.56
CA LYS A 148 -10.00 -4.37 -5.76
C LYS A 148 -8.95 -3.29 -5.84
N SER A 149 -8.62 -2.66 -4.70
CA SER A 149 -7.59 -1.63 -4.64
C SER A 149 -6.23 -2.20 -4.98
N VAL A 150 -5.87 -3.35 -4.41
CA VAL A 150 -4.63 -4.07 -4.75
C VAL A 150 -4.58 -4.43 -6.23
N ALA A 151 -5.68 -4.88 -6.83
CA ALA A 151 -5.68 -5.22 -8.26
C ALA A 151 -5.42 -4.00 -9.16
N ILE A 152 -5.99 -2.84 -8.81
CA ILE A 152 -5.75 -1.59 -9.53
C ILE A 152 -4.29 -1.16 -9.36
N LEU A 153 -3.77 -1.18 -8.14
CA LEU A 153 -2.37 -0.84 -7.84
C LEU A 153 -1.40 -1.73 -8.64
N VAL A 154 -1.61 -3.05 -8.64
CA VAL A 154 -0.78 -3.98 -9.42
C VAL A 154 -0.83 -3.68 -10.91
N PHE A 155 -1.99 -3.30 -11.46
CA PHE A 155 -2.06 -2.90 -12.85
C PHE A 155 -1.35 -1.56 -13.10
N GLN A 156 -1.46 -0.60 -12.20
CA GLN A 156 -0.76 0.68 -12.27
C GLN A 156 0.76 0.46 -12.31
N ASP A 157 1.28 -0.39 -11.42
CA ASP A 157 2.70 -0.76 -11.41
C ASP A 157 3.12 -1.40 -12.75
N LEU A 158 2.27 -2.25 -13.33
CA LEU A 158 2.53 -2.84 -14.66
C LEU A 158 2.51 -1.80 -15.78
N ALA A 159 1.64 -0.79 -15.67
CA ALA A 159 1.50 0.27 -16.66
C ALA A 159 2.68 1.25 -16.67
N VAL A 160 3.52 1.27 -15.63
CA VAL A 160 4.73 2.11 -15.57
C VAL A 160 5.67 1.81 -16.73
N ILE A 161 5.84 0.53 -17.11
CA ILE A 161 6.75 0.11 -18.20
C ILE A 161 6.40 0.78 -19.53
N PRO A 162 5.17 0.60 -20.09
CA PRO A 162 4.82 1.26 -21.33
C PRO A 162 4.80 2.79 -21.20
N ILE A 163 4.50 3.35 -20.03
CA ILE A 163 4.55 4.81 -19.81
C ILE A 163 5.99 5.33 -19.93
N LEU A 164 6.97 4.70 -19.27
CA LEU A 164 8.38 5.12 -19.35
C LEU A 164 8.98 4.93 -20.76
N LEU A 165 8.58 3.86 -21.46
CA LEU A 165 8.92 3.66 -22.87
C LEU A 165 8.37 4.79 -23.74
N LEU A 166 7.12 5.18 -23.52
CA LEU A 166 6.49 6.28 -24.23
C LEU A 166 7.16 7.62 -23.95
N MET A 167 7.66 7.88 -22.74
CA MET A 167 8.41 9.11 -22.47
C MET A 167 9.70 9.19 -23.28
N SER A 168 10.46 8.08 -23.35
CA SER A 168 11.71 8.02 -24.13
C SER A 168 11.47 8.27 -25.63
N PHE A 169 10.29 7.91 -26.12
CA PHE A 169 9.84 8.21 -27.47
C PHE A 169 9.57 9.70 -27.68
N LEU A 170 8.85 10.31 -26.74
CA LEU A 170 8.42 11.71 -26.83
C LEU A 170 9.59 12.70 -26.78
N ALA A 171 10.75 12.25 -26.28
CA ALA A 171 11.99 13.03 -26.29
C ALA A 171 12.62 13.18 -27.69
N ASN A 172 12.35 12.26 -28.62
CA ASN A 172 13.03 12.20 -29.92
C ASN A 172 12.21 12.92 -31.00
N ASN A 173 12.37 14.25 -31.10
CA ASN A 173 11.60 15.13 -31.98
C ASN A 173 11.94 15.08 -33.49
N GLU A 174 12.92 14.29 -33.93
CA GLU A 174 13.44 14.32 -35.30
C GLU A 174 12.89 13.24 -36.26
N LEU A 175 12.08 12.30 -35.76
CA LEU A 175 11.61 11.17 -36.55
C LEU A 175 10.09 11.24 -36.74
N SER A 176 9.60 10.76 -37.89
CA SER A 176 8.15 10.67 -38.14
C SER A 176 7.50 9.78 -37.06
N LEU A 177 6.34 10.18 -36.55
CA LEU A 177 5.66 9.52 -35.43
C LEU A 177 5.49 8.01 -35.67
N THR A 178 5.26 7.61 -36.93
CA THR A 178 5.15 6.22 -37.37
C THR A 178 6.50 5.48 -37.34
N ASP A 179 7.59 6.11 -37.78
CA ASP A 179 8.93 5.51 -37.78
C ASP A 179 9.49 5.37 -36.37
N VAL A 180 9.26 6.38 -35.52
CA VAL A 180 9.61 6.28 -34.10
C VAL A 180 8.82 5.13 -33.49
N LEU A 181 7.51 4.99 -33.80
CA LEU A 181 6.65 3.99 -33.12
C LEU A 181 7.07 2.58 -33.52
N PHE A 182 7.36 2.40 -34.82
CA PHE A 182 7.83 1.13 -35.35
C PHE A 182 9.23 0.77 -34.83
N LYS A 183 10.20 1.70 -34.89
CA LYS A 183 11.57 1.46 -34.39
C LYS A 183 11.58 1.24 -32.88
N THR A 184 10.85 2.05 -32.11
CA THR A 184 10.73 1.86 -30.66
C THR A 184 10.07 0.54 -30.32
N PHE A 185 8.99 0.16 -31.01
CA PHE A 185 8.36 -1.15 -30.79
C PHE A 185 9.34 -2.30 -31.08
N LEU A 186 10.12 -2.19 -32.16
CA LEU A 186 11.10 -3.20 -32.57
C LEU A 186 12.27 -3.28 -31.58
N TYR A 187 12.88 -2.14 -31.21
CA TYR A 187 13.95 -2.09 -30.21
C TYR A 187 13.46 -2.48 -28.81
N ALA A 188 12.25 -2.08 -28.41
CA ALA A 188 11.66 -2.43 -27.12
C ALA A 188 11.34 -3.92 -27.06
N SER A 189 10.78 -4.48 -28.13
CA SER A 189 10.59 -5.93 -28.25
C SER A 189 11.93 -6.65 -28.25
N GLY A 190 12.93 -6.14 -28.97
CA GLY A 190 14.28 -6.68 -29.04
C GLY A 190 14.96 -6.73 -27.67
N ILE A 191 14.98 -5.61 -26.93
CA ILE A 191 15.59 -5.55 -25.60
C ILE A 191 14.82 -6.41 -24.59
N ILE A 192 13.48 -6.41 -24.61
CA ILE A 192 12.68 -7.26 -23.74
C ILE A 192 12.96 -8.74 -24.05
N ILE A 193 12.92 -9.16 -25.31
CA ILE A 193 13.21 -10.55 -25.70
C ILE A 193 14.63 -10.93 -25.30
N PHE A 194 15.62 -10.09 -25.64
CA PHE A 194 17.02 -10.33 -25.31
C PHE A 194 17.24 -10.45 -23.80
N MET A 195 16.69 -9.52 -23.02
CA MET A 195 16.85 -9.50 -21.56
C MET A 195 16.12 -10.67 -20.90
N PHE A 196 14.91 -11.04 -21.35
CA PHE A 196 14.17 -12.17 -20.78
C PHE A 196 14.66 -13.55 -21.27
N THR A 197 15.50 -13.61 -22.31
CA THR A 197 16.13 -14.86 -22.79
C THR A 197 17.59 -14.97 -22.34
N LEU A 198 18.49 -14.23 -23.00
CA LEU A 198 19.93 -14.27 -22.73
C LEU A 198 20.28 -13.53 -21.44
N GLY A 199 19.67 -12.35 -21.21
CA GLY A 199 19.89 -11.56 -20.00
C GLY A 199 19.54 -12.35 -18.74
N LYS A 200 18.41 -13.07 -18.73
CA LYS A 200 18.01 -13.96 -17.65
C LYS A 200 19.05 -15.03 -17.35
N LYS A 201 19.63 -15.64 -18.39
CA LYS A 201 20.68 -16.66 -18.23
C LYS A 201 21.96 -16.06 -17.65
N ILE A 202 22.38 -14.90 -18.13
CA ILE A 202 23.58 -14.18 -17.66
C ILE A 202 23.39 -13.72 -16.21
N ILE A 203 22.26 -13.09 -15.89
CA ILE A 203 21.93 -12.61 -14.54
C ILE A 203 21.89 -13.79 -13.55
N ALA A 204 21.21 -14.88 -13.91
CA ALA A 204 21.17 -16.07 -13.06
C ALA A 204 22.56 -16.68 -12.86
N TRP A 205 23.39 -16.70 -13.91
CA TRP A 205 24.77 -17.19 -13.82
C TRP A 205 25.62 -16.30 -12.90
N LEU A 206 25.55 -14.98 -13.03
CA LEU A 206 26.34 -14.03 -12.23
C LEU A 206 25.95 -14.09 -10.74
N LEU A 207 24.65 -14.17 -10.45
CA LEU A 207 24.15 -14.35 -9.09
C LEU A 207 24.54 -15.71 -8.50
N HIS A 208 24.50 -16.77 -9.31
CA HIS A 208 24.94 -18.09 -8.85
C HIS A 208 26.44 -18.14 -8.58
N PHE A 209 27.25 -17.59 -9.50
CA PHE A 209 28.71 -17.52 -9.40
C PHE A 209 29.14 -16.79 -8.12
N SER A 210 28.57 -15.61 -7.87
CA SER A 210 28.88 -14.83 -6.67
C SER A 210 28.34 -15.47 -5.39
N SER A 211 27.15 -16.09 -5.43
CA SER A 211 26.60 -16.80 -4.25
C SER A 211 27.48 -17.98 -3.81
N ASN A 212 28.16 -18.65 -4.75
CA ASN A 212 29.06 -19.77 -4.46
C ASN A 212 30.33 -19.33 -3.72
N ALA A 213 30.78 -18.09 -3.91
CA ALA A 213 31.94 -17.54 -3.23
C ALA A 213 31.70 -17.28 -1.73
N ARG A 214 30.42 -17.31 -1.27
CA ARG A 214 30.00 -17.09 0.13
C ARG A 214 30.49 -15.77 0.77
N MET A 215 30.87 -14.79 -0.06
CA MET A 215 31.23 -13.44 0.37
C MET A 215 30.09 -12.49 0.01
N GLU A 216 29.54 -11.79 1.00
CA GLU A 216 28.42 -10.85 0.80
C GLU A 216 28.81 -9.71 -0.15
N GLU A 217 30.04 -9.20 -0.03
CA GLU A 217 30.61 -8.16 -0.87
C GLU A 217 30.61 -8.52 -2.37
N LEU A 218 30.96 -9.77 -2.71
CA LEU A 218 30.99 -10.26 -4.09
C LEU A 218 29.58 -10.45 -4.66
N PHE A 219 28.63 -10.87 -3.81
CA PHE A 219 27.23 -10.98 -4.18
C PHE A 219 26.63 -9.61 -4.47
N LEU A 220 26.86 -8.63 -3.59
CA LEU A 220 26.41 -7.25 -3.79
C LEU A 220 27.06 -6.62 -5.02
N SER A 221 28.38 -6.81 -5.21
CA SER A 221 29.10 -6.34 -6.41
C SER A 221 28.47 -6.90 -7.69
N SER A 222 28.05 -8.17 -7.68
CA SER A 222 27.33 -8.78 -8.80
C SER A 222 25.96 -8.14 -9.04
N VAL A 223 25.20 -7.85 -7.98
CA VAL A 223 23.92 -7.11 -8.10
C VAL A 223 24.15 -5.74 -8.73
N PHE A 224 25.11 -4.96 -8.24
CA PHE A 224 25.43 -3.64 -8.79
C PHE A 224 25.89 -3.74 -10.25
N THR A 225 26.72 -4.73 -10.57
CA THR A 225 27.17 -4.99 -11.95
C THR A 225 25.99 -5.29 -12.88
N ILE A 226 25.01 -6.07 -12.41
CA ILE A 226 23.79 -6.35 -13.17
C ILE A 226 23.02 -5.05 -13.39
N VAL A 227 22.71 -4.30 -12.34
CA VAL A 227 21.89 -3.08 -12.43
C VAL A 227 22.54 -2.05 -13.37
N LEU A 228 23.84 -1.80 -13.21
CA LEU A 228 24.55 -0.83 -14.03
C LEU A 228 24.78 -1.35 -15.45
N GLY A 229 25.13 -2.62 -15.60
CA GLY A 229 25.34 -3.25 -16.90
C GLY A 229 24.07 -3.22 -17.76
N THR A 230 22.92 -3.56 -17.19
CA THR A 230 21.65 -3.50 -17.92
C THR A 230 21.20 -2.09 -18.20
N SER A 231 21.45 -1.14 -17.29
CA SER A 231 21.19 0.28 -17.51
C SER A 231 21.99 0.82 -18.68
N LEU A 232 23.30 0.53 -18.73
CA LEU A 232 24.19 0.93 -19.82
C LEU A 232 23.79 0.30 -21.16
N LEU A 233 23.46 -0.99 -21.17
CA LEU A 233 22.98 -1.67 -22.37
C LEU A 233 21.68 -1.05 -22.90
N ALA A 234 20.72 -0.77 -22.01
CA ALA A 234 19.48 -0.10 -22.39
C ALA A 234 19.75 1.28 -23.00
N HIS A 235 20.66 2.04 -22.41
CA HIS A 235 21.05 3.36 -22.93
C HIS A 235 21.70 3.31 -24.31
N GLN A 236 22.58 2.35 -24.57
CA GLN A 236 23.17 2.15 -25.90
C GLN A 236 22.13 1.80 -26.98
N MET A 237 21.01 1.21 -26.58
CA MET A 237 19.88 0.89 -27.47
C MET A 237 18.90 2.07 -27.64
N GLY A 238 19.20 3.25 -27.10
CA GLY A 238 18.37 4.45 -27.19
C GLY A 238 17.27 4.53 -26.12
N PHE A 239 17.36 3.72 -25.07
CA PHE A 239 16.45 3.81 -23.91
C PHE A 239 17.10 4.55 -22.73
N THR A 240 16.38 4.64 -21.62
CA THR A 240 16.85 5.31 -20.41
C THR A 240 17.56 4.31 -19.49
N TYR A 241 18.52 4.78 -18.69
CA TYR A 241 19.18 3.95 -17.67
C TYR A 241 18.16 3.30 -16.73
N SER A 242 17.16 4.09 -16.31
CA SER A 242 16.05 3.70 -15.46
C SER A 242 15.27 2.49 -16.00
N LEU A 243 15.03 2.42 -17.32
CA LEU A 243 14.37 1.27 -17.94
C LEU A 243 15.22 0.00 -17.83
N GLY A 244 16.51 0.08 -18.12
CA GLY A 244 17.42 -1.07 -18.01
C GLY A 244 17.54 -1.60 -16.57
N ALA A 245 17.54 -0.70 -15.59
CA ALA A 245 17.50 -1.03 -14.17
C ALA A 245 16.19 -1.74 -13.79
N PHE A 246 15.05 -1.21 -14.23
CA PHE A 246 13.74 -1.80 -14.00
C PHE A 246 13.66 -3.23 -14.55
N ILE A 247 14.12 -3.46 -15.79
CA ILE A 247 14.11 -4.80 -16.41
C ILE A 247 15.02 -5.77 -15.65
N ALA A 248 16.19 -5.32 -15.18
CA ALA A 248 17.04 -6.15 -14.32
C ALA A 248 16.32 -6.58 -13.05
N GLY A 249 15.63 -5.65 -12.38
CA GLY A 249 14.83 -5.94 -11.20
C GLY A 249 13.79 -7.03 -11.47
N MET A 250 13.01 -6.88 -12.54
CA MET A 250 12.00 -7.88 -12.93
C MET A 250 12.60 -9.27 -13.19
N ILE A 251 13.76 -9.33 -13.84
CA ILE A 251 14.41 -10.61 -14.11
C ILE A 251 14.88 -11.27 -12.81
N ILE A 252 15.46 -10.48 -11.90
CA ILE A 252 15.91 -10.98 -10.60
C ILE A 252 14.73 -11.43 -9.75
N ALA A 253 13.58 -10.74 -9.81
CA ALA A 253 12.34 -11.10 -9.11
C ALA A 253 11.87 -12.53 -9.40
N GLU A 254 12.17 -13.05 -10.60
CA GLU A 254 11.84 -14.42 -11.02
C GLU A 254 12.93 -15.45 -10.69
N THR A 255 14.01 -15.06 -9.98
CA THR A 255 15.08 -15.96 -9.55
C THR A 255 14.91 -16.39 -8.09
N LYS A 256 15.59 -17.48 -7.69
CA LYS A 256 15.67 -17.94 -6.29
C LYS A 256 16.38 -16.94 -5.35
N PHE A 257 17.08 -15.95 -5.91
CA PHE A 257 17.88 -14.99 -5.16
C PHE A 257 17.13 -13.69 -4.85
N HIS A 258 15.91 -13.48 -5.36
CA HIS A 258 15.19 -12.20 -5.23
C HIS A 258 15.09 -11.68 -3.79
N ILE A 259 14.72 -12.53 -2.82
CA ILE A 259 14.62 -12.15 -1.39
C ILE A 259 15.96 -11.69 -0.85
N LYS A 260 17.05 -12.41 -1.21
CA LYS A 260 18.40 -12.05 -0.78
C LYS A 260 18.83 -10.73 -1.41
N VAL A 261 18.61 -10.55 -2.71
CA VAL A 261 18.93 -9.30 -3.41
C VAL A 261 18.15 -8.12 -2.81
N GLU A 262 16.85 -8.29 -2.57
CA GLU A 262 15.98 -7.28 -1.95
C GLU A 262 16.48 -6.89 -0.55
N SER A 263 16.85 -7.88 0.27
CA SER A 263 17.39 -7.66 1.62
C SER A 263 18.76 -6.96 1.59
N ASP A 264 19.69 -7.46 0.78
CA ASP A 264 21.08 -6.98 0.74
C ASP A 264 21.16 -5.56 0.14
N ILE A 265 20.27 -5.22 -0.80
CA ILE A 265 20.23 -3.89 -1.41
C ILE A 265 19.39 -2.88 -0.63
N ALA A 266 18.56 -3.31 0.33
CA ALA A 266 17.60 -2.44 1.01
C ALA A 266 18.23 -1.16 1.58
N SER A 267 19.35 -1.30 2.32
CA SER A 267 20.07 -0.17 2.92
C SER A 267 20.66 0.78 1.87
N TYR A 268 21.12 0.25 0.74
CA TYR A 268 21.70 1.06 -0.35
C TYR A 268 20.61 1.78 -1.13
N LYS A 269 19.52 1.07 -1.42
CA LYS A 269 18.34 1.64 -2.06
C LYS A 269 17.86 2.86 -1.28
N ASP A 270 17.60 2.73 0.02
CA ASP A 270 17.03 3.84 0.80
C ASP A 270 17.98 5.05 0.86
N LEU A 271 19.29 4.82 0.86
CA LEU A 271 20.30 5.88 0.75
C LEU A 271 20.24 6.59 -0.61
N PHE A 272 20.23 5.84 -1.71
CA PHE A 272 20.18 6.41 -3.07
C PHE A 272 18.85 7.10 -3.38
N LEU A 273 17.74 6.54 -2.88
CA LEU A 273 16.44 7.21 -2.89
C LEU A 273 16.49 8.52 -2.12
N GLY A 274 17.10 8.51 -0.93
CA GLY A 274 17.28 9.72 -0.14
C GLY A 274 18.06 10.79 -0.89
N ALA A 275 19.12 10.42 -1.60
CA ALA A 275 19.89 11.36 -2.42
C ALA A 275 19.10 11.91 -3.62
N PHE A 276 18.32 11.07 -4.30
CA PHE A 276 17.43 11.50 -5.38
C PHE A 276 16.36 12.49 -4.89
N PHE A 277 15.65 12.14 -3.81
CA PHE A 277 14.61 13.00 -3.26
C PHE A 277 15.17 14.28 -2.63
N PHE A 278 16.38 14.23 -2.08
CA PHE A 278 17.13 15.42 -1.69
C PHE A 278 17.39 16.33 -2.90
N SER A 279 17.89 15.78 -4.01
CA SER A 279 18.13 16.54 -5.26
C SER A 279 16.85 17.15 -5.86
N ILE A 280 15.72 16.45 -5.76
CA ILE A 280 14.42 17.04 -6.09
C ILE A 280 14.12 18.21 -5.15
N GLY A 281 14.30 18.01 -3.84
CA GLY A 281 14.06 19.04 -2.83
C GLY A 281 14.87 20.31 -3.07
N THR A 282 16.12 20.19 -3.54
CA THR A 282 16.95 21.36 -3.82
C THR A 282 16.44 22.21 -5.00
N LYS A 283 15.65 21.61 -5.89
CA LYS A 283 15.00 22.29 -7.05
C LYS A 283 13.69 22.98 -6.68
N ILE A 284 13.14 22.75 -5.48
CA ILE A 284 11.90 23.37 -5.04
C ILE A 284 12.15 24.82 -4.66
N ASN A 285 11.58 25.75 -5.43
CA ASN A 285 11.56 27.16 -5.09
C ASN A 285 10.41 27.45 -4.09
N ILE A 286 10.77 27.69 -2.82
CA ILE A 286 9.81 28.01 -1.74
C ILE A 286 9.08 29.33 -2.01
N GLU A 287 9.75 30.33 -2.56
CA GLU A 287 9.13 31.62 -2.85
C GLU A 287 8.04 31.47 -3.91
N TYR A 288 8.34 30.71 -4.98
CA TYR A 288 7.35 30.33 -5.98
C TYR A 288 6.18 29.56 -5.37
N PHE A 289 6.45 28.62 -4.46
CA PHE A 289 5.42 27.85 -3.77
C PHE A 289 4.49 28.73 -2.94
N ILE A 290 5.02 29.66 -2.15
CA ILE A 290 4.23 30.55 -1.30
C ILE A 290 3.36 31.47 -2.18
N ASN A 291 3.93 32.02 -3.26
CA ASN A 291 3.22 32.90 -4.17
C ASN A 291 2.10 32.18 -4.95
N ASN A 292 2.31 30.90 -5.27
CA ASN A 292 1.37 30.08 -6.04
C ASN A 292 0.63 29.02 -5.21
N LEU A 293 0.60 29.18 -3.88
CA LEU A 293 0.05 28.19 -2.95
C LEU A 293 -1.39 27.81 -3.29
N HIS A 294 -2.19 28.78 -3.72
CA HIS A 294 -3.57 28.59 -4.14
C HIS A 294 -3.70 27.69 -5.37
N TRP A 295 -2.82 27.83 -6.37
CA TRP A 295 -2.78 26.95 -7.54
C TRP A 295 -2.35 25.53 -7.17
N VAL A 296 -1.32 25.41 -6.32
CA VAL A 296 -0.83 24.09 -5.88
C VAL A 296 -1.92 23.33 -5.14
N LEU A 297 -2.55 23.96 -4.14
CA LEU A 297 -3.63 23.34 -3.37
C LEU A 297 -4.88 23.09 -4.23
N GLY A 298 -5.21 24.01 -5.14
CA GLY A 298 -6.33 23.86 -6.08
C GLY A 298 -6.16 22.64 -6.97
N ILE A 299 -4.99 22.49 -7.60
CA ILE A 299 -4.70 21.35 -8.49
C ILE A 299 -4.56 20.06 -7.69
N LEU A 300 -3.95 20.07 -6.50
CA LEU A 300 -3.90 18.92 -5.60
C LEU A 300 -5.30 18.37 -5.31
N VAL A 301 -6.21 19.24 -4.83
CA VAL A 301 -7.59 18.85 -4.52
C VAL A 301 -8.31 18.39 -5.77
N LEU A 302 -8.15 19.10 -6.90
CA LEU A 302 -8.78 18.76 -8.16
C LEU A 302 -8.39 17.36 -8.65
N VAL A 303 -7.08 17.05 -8.69
CA VAL A 303 -6.58 15.73 -9.13
C VAL A 303 -7.08 14.63 -8.21
N MET A 304 -7.04 14.83 -6.90
CA MET A 304 -7.53 13.85 -5.93
C MET A 304 -9.04 13.63 -6.06
N LEU A 305 -9.83 14.68 -6.24
CA LEU A 305 -11.28 14.59 -6.44
C LEU A 305 -11.62 13.88 -7.75
N VAL A 306 -10.97 14.23 -8.85
CA VAL A 306 -11.18 13.58 -10.15
C VAL A 306 -10.92 12.08 -10.04
N LYS A 307 -9.78 11.69 -9.47
CA LYS A 307 -9.47 10.27 -9.26
C LYS A 307 -10.45 9.59 -8.32
N ALA A 308 -10.84 10.24 -7.22
CA ALA A 308 -11.83 9.72 -6.30
C ALA A 308 -13.16 9.44 -7.00
N ILE A 309 -13.63 10.35 -7.86
CA ILE A 309 -14.87 10.22 -8.63
C ILE A 309 -14.77 9.05 -9.62
N ILE A 310 -13.64 8.95 -10.34
CA ILE A 310 -13.42 7.87 -11.32
C ILE A 310 -13.39 6.51 -10.61
N VAL A 311 -12.63 6.38 -9.54
CA VAL A 311 -12.53 5.14 -8.76
C VAL A 311 -13.89 4.80 -8.14
N TYR A 312 -14.58 5.76 -7.52
CA TYR A 312 -15.91 5.54 -6.96
C TYR A 312 -16.90 5.03 -8.02
N SER A 313 -16.94 5.69 -9.18
CA SER A 313 -17.86 5.34 -10.27
C SER A 313 -17.58 3.93 -10.81
N LEU A 314 -16.30 3.58 -10.98
CA LEU A 314 -15.88 2.24 -11.38
C LEU A 314 -16.30 1.19 -10.34
N MET A 315 -16.01 1.45 -9.06
CA MET A 315 -16.26 0.49 -7.98
C MET A 315 -17.75 0.29 -7.68
N LYS A 316 -18.57 1.33 -7.85
CA LYS A 316 -20.02 1.30 -7.62
C LYS A 316 -20.72 0.26 -8.49
N THR A 317 -20.21 -0.02 -9.69
CA THR A 317 -20.78 -1.04 -10.59
C THR A 317 -20.55 -2.48 -10.11
N GLN A 318 -19.63 -2.70 -9.18
CA GLN A 318 -19.17 -4.03 -8.77
C GLN A 318 -19.26 -4.28 -7.26
N GLY A 319 -19.71 -3.32 -6.45
CA GLY A 319 -19.64 -3.38 -4.99
C GLY A 319 -20.65 -2.48 -4.30
N ASN A 320 -20.66 -2.52 -2.96
CA ASN A 320 -21.54 -1.64 -2.19
C ASN A 320 -20.97 -0.20 -2.13
N LYS A 321 -21.80 0.75 -1.68
CA LYS A 321 -21.42 2.16 -1.61
C LYS A 321 -20.23 2.40 -0.66
N SER A 322 -20.13 1.65 0.44
CA SER A 322 -19.03 1.76 1.41
C SER A 322 -17.69 1.33 0.79
N ASP A 323 -17.63 0.15 0.17
CA ASP A 323 -16.45 -0.36 -0.53
C ASP A 323 -16.00 0.58 -1.64
N SER A 324 -16.96 1.18 -2.36
CA SER A 324 -16.66 2.12 -3.45
C SER A 324 -15.98 3.39 -2.95
N ILE A 325 -16.43 3.91 -1.81
CA ILE A 325 -15.85 5.10 -1.18
C ILE A 325 -14.49 4.78 -0.55
N LYS A 326 -14.35 3.63 0.13
CA LYS A 326 -13.07 3.19 0.68
C LYS A 326 -12.02 3.02 -0.43
N SER A 327 -12.37 2.35 -1.54
CA SER A 327 -11.48 2.28 -2.70
C SER A 327 -11.12 3.66 -3.26
N ALA A 328 -12.09 4.58 -3.36
CA ALA A 328 -11.84 5.94 -3.83
C ALA A 328 -10.86 6.72 -2.94
N ILE A 329 -11.06 6.65 -1.61
CA ILE A 329 -10.16 7.28 -0.63
C ILE A 329 -8.76 6.67 -0.72
N ALA A 330 -8.66 5.34 -0.85
CA ALA A 330 -7.38 4.65 -0.94
C ALA A 330 -6.57 5.01 -2.20
N LEU A 331 -7.24 5.25 -3.33
CA LEU A 331 -6.59 5.37 -4.64
C LEU A 331 -6.62 6.80 -5.25
N CYS A 332 -7.16 7.79 -4.56
CA CYS A 332 -7.29 9.16 -5.09
C CYS A 332 -5.96 9.92 -5.23
N GLN A 333 -4.94 9.53 -4.47
CA GLN A 333 -3.61 10.15 -4.43
C GLN A 333 -2.70 9.76 -5.60
N VAL A 334 -1.62 10.52 -5.79
CA VAL A 334 -0.65 10.32 -6.87
C VAL A 334 0.55 9.51 -6.38
N GLY A 335 0.94 8.49 -7.17
CA GLY A 335 1.95 7.50 -6.79
C GLY A 335 3.42 7.91 -6.98
N GLU A 336 4.32 7.10 -6.42
CA GLU A 336 5.77 7.31 -6.44
C GLU A 336 6.37 7.26 -7.84
N PHE A 337 5.72 6.51 -8.73
CA PHE A 337 6.13 6.41 -10.12
C PHE A 337 6.05 7.75 -10.85
N SER A 338 5.19 8.66 -10.41
CA SER A 338 5.08 9.99 -11.00
C SER A 338 6.38 10.79 -10.84
N PHE A 339 7.16 10.57 -9.76
CA PHE A 339 8.48 11.19 -9.62
C PHE A 339 9.43 10.77 -10.72
N ALA A 340 9.47 9.48 -11.02
CA ALA A 340 10.33 8.95 -12.07
C ALA A 340 9.91 9.46 -13.45
N ILE A 341 8.59 9.49 -13.73
CA ILE A 341 8.06 9.97 -15.00
C ILE A 341 8.35 11.46 -15.18
N PHE A 342 8.09 12.30 -14.17
CA PHE A 342 8.38 13.74 -14.25
C PHE A 342 9.87 14.02 -14.31
N ALA A 343 10.71 13.33 -13.54
CA ALA A 343 12.16 13.49 -13.62
C ALA A 343 12.67 13.15 -15.02
N LEU A 344 12.17 12.07 -15.62
CA LEU A 344 12.52 11.70 -16.98
C LEU A 344 12.07 12.77 -18.00
N ALA A 345 10.85 13.27 -17.85
CA ALA A 345 10.30 14.29 -18.74
C ALA A 345 11.05 15.63 -18.62
N ILE A 346 11.52 15.99 -17.42
CA ILE A 346 12.37 17.17 -17.21
C ILE A 346 13.75 16.96 -17.85
N ASN A 347 14.41 15.83 -17.59
CA ASN A 347 15.75 15.53 -18.11
C ASN A 347 15.77 15.44 -19.63
N GLN A 348 14.67 14.96 -20.23
CA GLN A 348 14.51 14.88 -21.68
C GLN A 348 13.93 16.16 -22.29
N SER A 349 13.76 17.23 -21.50
CA SER A 349 13.19 18.51 -21.94
C SER A 349 11.80 18.39 -22.58
N ILE A 350 11.04 17.35 -22.22
CA ILE A 350 9.65 17.12 -22.64
C ILE A 350 8.73 18.13 -21.96
N ILE A 351 9.00 18.41 -20.68
CA ILE A 351 8.31 19.45 -19.90
C ILE A 351 9.34 20.41 -19.31
N THR A 352 8.92 21.66 -19.07
CA THR A 352 9.80 22.65 -18.43
C THR A 352 10.12 22.24 -16.98
N SER A 353 11.31 22.59 -16.50
CA SER A 353 11.71 22.29 -15.12
C SER A 353 10.78 22.92 -14.08
N GLU A 354 10.20 24.08 -14.38
CA GLU A 354 9.21 24.77 -13.53
C GLU A 354 7.93 23.93 -13.42
N LEU A 355 7.35 23.50 -14.55
CA LEU A 355 6.14 22.67 -14.57
C LEU A 355 6.40 21.32 -13.89
N GLY A 356 7.54 20.68 -14.18
CA GLY A 356 7.92 19.42 -13.56
C GLY A 356 8.06 19.52 -12.05
N SER A 357 8.73 20.56 -11.55
CA SER A 357 8.88 20.80 -10.10
C SER A 357 7.54 21.08 -9.43
N PHE A 358 6.64 21.81 -10.09
CA PHE A 358 5.28 22.07 -9.64
C PHE A 358 4.45 20.78 -9.51
N LEU A 359 4.49 19.89 -10.51
CA LEU A 359 3.77 18.62 -10.52
C LEU A 359 4.33 17.61 -9.51
N ILE A 360 5.65 17.60 -9.34
CA ILE A 360 6.33 16.83 -8.30
C ILE A 360 5.84 17.29 -6.92
N LEU A 361 5.77 18.61 -6.68
CA LEU A 361 5.28 19.15 -5.40
C LEU A 361 3.84 18.73 -5.10
N ILE A 362 2.94 18.76 -6.09
CA ILE A 362 1.58 18.22 -5.97
C ILE A 362 1.60 16.74 -5.58
N THR A 363 2.47 15.95 -6.21
CA THR A 363 2.65 14.53 -5.91
C THR A 363 3.05 14.32 -4.45
N VAL A 364 4.07 15.07 -3.98
CA VAL A 364 4.55 15.03 -2.59
C VAL A 364 3.44 15.36 -1.60
N LEU A 365 2.70 16.45 -1.83
CA LEU A 365 1.62 16.86 -0.94
C LEU A 365 0.50 15.82 -0.89
N SER A 366 0.18 15.19 -2.03
CA SER A 366 -0.81 14.11 -2.07
C SER A 366 -0.36 12.90 -1.22
N MET A 367 0.94 12.56 -1.27
CA MET A 367 1.52 11.49 -0.47
C MET A 367 1.58 11.81 1.02
N ILE A 368 1.83 13.07 1.38
CA ILE A 368 1.74 13.52 2.78
C ILE A 368 0.32 13.34 3.29
N LEU A 369 -0.69 13.71 2.50
CA LEU A 369 -2.09 13.64 2.89
C LEU A 369 -2.61 12.18 2.97
N THR A 370 -2.05 11.29 2.15
CA THR A 370 -2.55 9.92 1.99
C THR A 370 -2.60 9.10 3.28
N PRO A 371 -1.52 8.97 4.10
CA PRO A 371 -1.56 8.26 5.36
C PRO A 371 -2.69 8.72 6.29
N PHE A 372 -2.97 10.02 6.35
CA PHE A 372 -4.06 10.56 7.16
C PHE A 372 -5.42 10.12 6.63
N MET A 373 -5.59 10.09 5.30
CA MET A 373 -6.82 9.62 4.67
C MET A 373 -7.04 8.12 4.85
N VAL A 374 -6.02 7.29 4.56
CA VAL A 374 -6.17 5.83 4.66
C VAL A 374 -6.25 5.36 6.11
N ASN A 375 -5.49 5.94 7.05
CA ASN A 375 -5.62 5.57 8.46
C ASN A 375 -7.01 5.90 9.05
N ASN A 376 -7.70 6.89 8.48
CA ASN A 376 -9.04 7.29 8.88
C ASN A 376 -10.12 6.84 7.88
N ILE A 377 -9.83 5.87 7.01
CA ILE A 377 -10.70 5.51 5.88
C ILE A 377 -12.15 5.19 6.30
N TYR A 378 -12.33 4.50 7.43
CA TYR A 378 -13.64 4.13 7.97
C TYR A 378 -14.40 5.36 8.48
N LYS A 379 -13.71 6.26 9.19
CA LYS A 379 -14.29 7.51 9.71
C LYS A 379 -14.65 8.48 8.58
N ILE A 380 -13.85 8.54 7.53
CA ILE A 380 -14.13 9.38 6.35
C ILE A 380 -15.27 8.77 5.55
N ALA A 381 -15.26 7.44 5.33
CA ALA A 381 -16.32 6.75 4.59
C ALA A 381 -17.69 6.90 5.29
N SER A 382 -17.72 6.90 6.62
CA SER A 382 -18.97 7.03 7.39
C SER A 382 -19.65 8.41 7.24
N LEU A 383 -18.92 9.45 6.80
CA LEU A 383 -19.50 10.77 6.51
C LEU A 383 -20.36 10.77 5.24
N PHE A 384 -20.01 9.94 4.25
CA PHE A 384 -20.66 9.91 2.94
C PHE A 384 -21.67 8.77 2.78
N VAL A 385 -21.53 7.76 3.63
CA VAL A 385 -22.40 6.61 3.75
C VAL A 385 -22.61 6.44 5.22
N VAL A 386 -23.85 6.57 5.68
CA VAL A 386 -24.23 5.93 6.94
C VAL A 386 -23.93 4.46 6.69
N GLU A 387 -22.83 3.96 7.26
CA GLU A 387 -22.68 2.54 7.42
C GLU A 387 -23.87 2.17 8.28
N PHE A 388 -24.93 1.69 7.63
CA PHE A 388 -25.87 0.81 8.29
C PHE A 388 -25.06 -0.43 8.61
N PHE A 389 -24.22 -0.32 9.64
CA PHE A 389 -23.92 -1.47 10.44
C PHE A 389 -25.29 -1.95 10.88
N GLU A 390 -25.67 -3.17 10.51
CA GLU A 390 -26.80 -3.84 11.15
C GLU A 390 -26.63 -3.93 12.69
N ALA A 391 -25.50 -3.47 13.25
CA ALA A 391 -25.36 -3.15 14.67
C ALA A 391 -26.44 -2.17 15.17
N ASP A 392 -26.86 -1.18 14.36
CA ASP A 392 -27.83 -0.16 14.81
C ASP A 392 -29.29 -0.62 14.73
N LYS A 393 -29.53 -1.79 14.13
CA LYS A 393 -30.84 -2.47 14.16
C LYS A 393 -30.67 -3.94 14.48
N ILE A 394 -30.01 -4.26 15.59
CA ILE A 394 -30.37 -5.49 16.29
C ILE A 394 -31.78 -5.24 16.83
N ALA A 395 -32.80 -5.58 16.03
CA ALA A 395 -34.17 -5.65 16.51
C ALA A 395 -34.14 -6.53 17.76
N THR A 396 -34.76 -6.05 18.84
CA THR A 396 -34.78 -6.75 20.13
C THR A 396 -35.17 -8.20 19.89
N VAL A 397 -34.25 -9.10 20.19
CA VAL A 397 -34.42 -10.51 19.91
C VAL A 397 -35.46 -11.02 20.91
N ASN A 398 -36.66 -11.37 20.45
CA ASN A 398 -37.71 -11.92 21.32
C ASN A 398 -37.44 -13.41 21.63
N ARG A 399 -36.29 -13.70 22.24
CA ARG A 399 -35.87 -15.05 22.65
C ARG A 399 -35.58 -15.09 24.15
N LYS A 400 -35.92 -16.23 24.74
CA LYS A 400 -35.67 -16.58 26.14
C LYS A 400 -34.88 -17.87 26.19
N ASN A 401 -34.04 -18.02 27.21
CA ASN A 401 -33.27 -19.23 27.50
C ASN A 401 -32.36 -19.68 26.34
N HIS A 402 -31.84 -18.72 25.56
CA HIS A 402 -30.88 -18.96 24.47
C HIS A 402 -29.43 -18.78 24.94
N THR A 403 -28.51 -19.39 24.20
CA THR A 403 -27.07 -19.20 24.39
C THR A 403 -26.55 -18.11 23.44
N ILE A 404 -25.70 -17.20 23.91
CA ILE A 404 -24.99 -16.25 23.05
C ILE A 404 -23.58 -16.78 22.79
N ILE A 405 -23.20 -16.90 21.53
CA ILE A 405 -21.82 -17.16 21.13
C ILE A 405 -21.18 -15.83 20.76
N CYS A 406 -20.22 -15.38 21.58
CA CYS A 406 -19.42 -14.18 21.29
C CYS A 406 -18.15 -14.58 20.52
N GLY A 407 -18.12 -14.20 19.25
CA GLY A 407 -17.08 -14.56 18.28
C GLY A 407 -17.44 -15.80 17.45
N PHE A 408 -17.13 -15.76 16.15
CA PHE A 408 -17.40 -16.85 15.21
C PHE A 408 -16.17 -17.19 14.33
N ALA A 409 -15.00 -17.18 14.98
CA ALA A 409 -13.76 -17.70 14.41
C ALA A 409 -13.78 -19.25 14.42
N THR A 410 -12.61 -19.91 14.45
CA THR A 410 -12.54 -21.38 14.43
C THR A 410 -13.28 -22.02 15.60
N LEU A 411 -13.04 -21.59 16.84
CA LEU A 411 -13.70 -22.17 18.02
C LEU A 411 -15.21 -21.88 18.05
N GLY A 412 -15.61 -20.62 17.81
CA GLY A 412 -17.04 -20.26 17.77
C GLY A 412 -17.84 -21.03 16.72
N ARG A 413 -17.22 -21.36 15.57
CA ARG A 413 -17.83 -22.25 14.57
C ARG A 413 -18.05 -23.67 15.08
N ILE A 414 -17.08 -24.22 15.80
CA ILE A 414 -17.18 -25.57 16.38
C ILE A 414 -18.27 -25.58 17.45
N VAL A 415 -18.28 -24.58 18.34
CA VAL A 415 -19.32 -24.41 19.37
C VAL A 415 -20.71 -24.32 18.75
N ALA A 416 -20.90 -23.53 17.69
CA ALA A 416 -22.19 -23.43 17.01
C ALA A 416 -22.65 -24.78 16.43
N THR A 417 -21.75 -25.54 15.79
CA THR A 417 -22.05 -26.88 15.28
C THR A 417 -22.46 -27.83 16.41
N GLU A 418 -21.71 -27.84 17.50
CA GLU A 418 -21.96 -28.68 18.69
C GLU A 418 -23.28 -28.35 19.40
N LEU A 419 -23.65 -27.06 19.46
CA LEU A 419 -24.94 -26.63 20.01
C LEU A 419 -26.10 -27.01 19.07
N THR A 420 -25.89 -26.92 17.76
CA THR A 420 -26.88 -27.35 16.76
C THR A 420 -27.17 -28.85 16.87
N GLN A 421 -26.13 -29.68 17.02
CA GLN A 421 -26.28 -31.13 17.18
C GLN A 421 -27.03 -31.53 18.46
N ARG A 422 -27.02 -30.68 19.48
CA ARG A 422 -27.72 -30.89 20.77
C ARG A 422 -29.08 -30.18 20.83
N ASP A 423 -29.58 -29.66 19.72
CA ASP A 423 -30.84 -28.89 19.61
C ASP A 423 -30.93 -27.73 20.64
N VAL A 424 -29.80 -27.08 20.91
CA VAL A 424 -29.74 -25.92 21.81
C VAL A 424 -29.95 -24.65 21.01
N LYS A 425 -30.89 -23.79 21.43
CA LYS A 425 -31.13 -22.49 20.78
C LYS A 425 -30.00 -21.52 21.09
N PHE A 426 -29.38 -20.95 20.06
CA PHE A 426 -28.33 -19.95 20.22
C PHE A 426 -28.44 -18.82 19.19
N LEU A 427 -27.67 -17.76 19.43
CA LEU A 427 -27.39 -16.70 18.47
C LEU A 427 -25.91 -16.34 18.53
N ILE A 428 -25.42 -15.69 17.49
CA ILE A 428 -24.01 -15.31 17.35
C ILE A 428 -23.89 -13.79 17.33
N ILE A 429 -22.90 -13.26 18.04
CA ILE A 429 -22.49 -11.85 17.97
C ILE A 429 -21.00 -11.80 17.65
N SER A 430 -20.62 -10.96 16.69
CA SER A 430 -19.22 -10.81 16.27
C SER A 430 -18.94 -9.38 15.84
N ASP A 431 -17.78 -8.86 16.28
CA ASP A 431 -17.21 -7.58 15.87
C ASP A 431 -16.54 -7.63 14.49
N ASN A 432 -16.49 -8.82 13.88
CA ASN A 432 -16.03 -9.06 12.52
C ASN A 432 -17.23 -9.36 11.60
N LEU A 433 -17.41 -8.57 10.54
CA LEU A 433 -18.53 -8.73 9.61
C LEU A 433 -18.44 -10.03 8.79
N GLN A 434 -17.24 -10.49 8.44
CA GLN A 434 -17.05 -11.74 7.69
C GLN A 434 -17.55 -12.95 8.48
N HIS A 435 -17.33 -12.95 9.80
CA HIS A 435 -17.86 -13.96 10.71
C HIS A 435 -19.40 -14.00 10.67
N VAL A 436 -20.04 -12.83 10.69
CA VAL A 436 -21.51 -12.72 10.65
C VAL A 436 -22.07 -13.21 9.32
N LEU A 437 -21.49 -12.77 8.20
CA LEU A 437 -21.91 -13.21 6.86
C LEU A 437 -21.74 -14.72 6.69
N LEU A 438 -20.64 -15.29 7.20
CA LEU A 438 -20.39 -16.74 7.17
C LEU A 438 -21.40 -17.51 8.02
N ALA A 439 -21.73 -17.01 9.21
CA ALA A 439 -22.71 -17.62 10.10
C ALA A 439 -24.12 -17.65 9.47
N ARG A 440 -24.55 -16.52 8.88
CA ARG A 440 -25.84 -16.44 8.18
C ARG A 440 -25.91 -17.34 6.95
N LYS A 441 -24.82 -17.45 6.19
CA LYS A 441 -24.73 -18.41 5.07
C LYS A 441 -24.91 -19.86 5.52
N ARG A 442 -24.58 -20.17 6.78
CA ARG A 442 -24.80 -21.49 7.40
C ARG A 442 -26.19 -21.63 8.04
N GLY A 443 -27.06 -20.64 7.91
CA GLY A 443 -28.41 -20.63 8.47
C GLY A 443 -28.51 -20.22 9.93
N PHE A 444 -27.44 -19.66 10.52
CA PHE A 444 -27.47 -19.21 11.92
C PHE A 444 -27.90 -17.75 12.05
N ASP A 445 -28.60 -17.45 13.13
CA ASP A 445 -28.87 -16.07 13.54
C ASP A 445 -27.59 -15.42 14.06
N ALA A 446 -27.05 -14.50 13.28
CA ALA A 446 -25.82 -13.80 13.62
C ALA A 446 -25.96 -12.29 13.44
N TYR A 447 -25.43 -11.55 14.40
CA TYR A 447 -25.48 -10.11 14.49
C TYR A 447 -24.08 -9.53 14.49
N PHE A 448 -23.92 -8.40 13.82
CA PHE A 448 -22.68 -7.64 13.84
C PHE A 448 -22.74 -6.63 14.97
N GLY A 449 -21.73 -6.61 15.83
CA GLY A 449 -21.68 -5.68 16.95
C GLY A 449 -20.69 -6.11 18.02
N HIS A 450 -20.40 -5.19 18.92
CA HIS A 450 -19.55 -5.46 20.07
C HIS A 450 -20.41 -5.71 21.31
N LEU A 451 -20.17 -6.84 21.97
CA LEU A 451 -20.93 -7.25 23.15
C LEU A 451 -20.60 -6.40 24.39
N ASP A 452 -19.65 -5.46 24.31
CA ASP A 452 -19.33 -4.49 25.35
C ASP A 452 -20.25 -3.25 25.33
N LYS A 453 -21.14 -3.12 24.33
CA LYS A 453 -22.05 -1.99 24.20
C LYS A 453 -23.40 -2.31 24.81
N ARG A 454 -23.85 -1.45 25.72
CA ARG A 454 -25.16 -1.56 26.38
C ARG A 454 -26.35 -1.77 25.43
N PRO A 455 -26.49 -1.01 24.31
CA PRO A 455 -27.59 -1.26 23.37
C PRO A 455 -27.56 -2.66 22.75
N VAL A 456 -26.38 -3.24 22.57
CA VAL A 456 -26.23 -4.63 22.05
C VAL A 456 -26.64 -5.64 23.12
N LEU A 457 -26.25 -5.41 24.38
CA LEU A 457 -26.66 -6.26 25.51
C LEU A 457 -28.19 -6.27 25.68
N GLU A 458 -28.82 -5.10 25.58
CA GLU A 458 -30.27 -4.92 25.62
C GLU A 458 -30.95 -5.63 24.44
N SER A 459 -30.51 -5.36 23.21
CA SER A 459 -31.12 -5.98 22.02
C SER A 459 -30.97 -7.50 21.95
N LEU A 460 -29.95 -8.08 22.58
CA LEU A 460 -29.74 -9.53 22.62
C LEU A 460 -30.42 -10.22 23.82
N ASN A 461 -31.17 -9.47 24.65
CA ASN A 461 -31.83 -9.93 25.87
C ASN A 461 -30.88 -10.71 26.79
N VAL A 462 -29.71 -10.15 27.08
CA VAL A 462 -28.65 -10.81 27.88
C VAL A 462 -29.15 -11.36 29.22
N GLU A 463 -30.03 -10.62 29.88
CA GLU A 463 -30.71 -10.98 31.13
C GLU A 463 -31.55 -12.27 31.05
N GLN A 464 -32.01 -12.67 29.85
CA GLN A 464 -32.81 -13.88 29.62
C GLN A 464 -32.01 -15.02 28.97
N THR A 465 -30.68 -14.88 28.90
CA THR A 465 -29.80 -15.91 28.34
C THR A 465 -29.52 -17.04 29.31
N ARG A 466 -29.33 -18.24 28.78
CA ARG A 466 -28.88 -19.41 29.56
C ARG A 466 -27.38 -19.34 29.86
N SER A 467 -26.60 -18.93 28.87
CA SER A 467 -25.16 -18.76 28.98
C SER A 467 -24.62 -17.89 27.84
N ILE A 468 -23.43 -17.34 28.08
CA ILE A 468 -22.68 -16.54 27.11
C ILE A 468 -21.31 -17.20 26.96
N ILE A 469 -21.04 -17.73 25.77
CA ILE A 469 -19.78 -18.41 25.45
C ILE A 469 -18.86 -17.42 24.76
N VAL A 470 -17.75 -17.07 25.41
CA VAL A 470 -16.79 -16.08 24.91
C VAL A 470 -15.62 -16.79 24.23
N THR A 471 -15.56 -16.71 22.90
CA THR A 471 -14.56 -17.41 22.07
C THR A 471 -13.51 -16.49 21.44
N VAL A 472 -13.52 -15.20 21.79
CA VAL A 472 -12.55 -14.21 21.30
C VAL A 472 -11.11 -14.55 21.74
N ASN A 473 -10.11 -14.10 20.99
CA ASN A 473 -8.72 -14.52 21.18
C ASN A 473 -7.87 -13.57 22.03
N THR A 474 -8.20 -12.28 22.11
CA THR A 474 -7.38 -11.28 22.79
C THR A 474 -7.83 -11.11 24.25
N LEU A 475 -6.88 -11.15 25.20
CA LEU A 475 -7.13 -10.94 26.64
C LEU A 475 -7.91 -9.63 26.88
N LYS A 476 -7.47 -8.53 26.25
CA LYS A 476 -8.12 -7.22 26.36
C LYS A 476 -9.61 -7.25 25.98
N ASN A 477 -9.97 -7.94 24.88
CA ASN A 477 -11.37 -8.03 24.49
C ASN A 477 -12.16 -8.91 25.46
N LYS A 478 -11.55 -9.99 26.00
CA LYS A 478 -12.20 -10.82 27.02
C LYS A 478 -12.53 -10.01 28.26
N GLN A 479 -11.58 -9.24 28.77
CA GLN A 479 -11.77 -8.36 29.93
C GLN A 479 -12.95 -7.39 29.69
N ILE A 480 -12.85 -6.59 28.62
CA ILE A 480 -13.88 -5.58 28.28
C ILE A 480 -15.27 -6.20 28.13
N ILE A 481 -15.39 -7.35 27.45
CA ILE A 481 -16.67 -8.01 27.25
C ILE A 481 -17.20 -8.59 28.56
N CYS A 482 -16.36 -9.25 29.37
CA CYS A 482 -16.81 -9.87 30.61
C CYS A 482 -17.22 -8.82 31.65
N GLU A 483 -16.46 -7.73 31.79
CA GLU A 483 -16.81 -6.59 32.65
C GLU A 483 -18.14 -5.99 32.21
N ALA A 484 -18.28 -5.60 30.94
CA ALA A 484 -19.51 -4.98 30.44
C ALA A 484 -20.75 -5.87 30.61
N VAL A 485 -20.61 -7.19 30.41
CA VAL A 485 -21.70 -8.14 30.64
C VAL A 485 -22.07 -8.25 32.12
N LEU A 486 -21.10 -8.34 33.01
CA LEU A 486 -21.34 -8.50 34.45
C LEU A 486 -21.81 -7.18 35.10
N ASP A 487 -21.38 -6.04 34.60
CA ASP A 487 -21.89 -4.72 34.99
C ASP A 487 -23.36 -4.57 34.58
N TYR A 488 -23.75 -5.10 33.41
CA TYR A 488 -25.12 -5.07 32.93
C TYR A 488 -26.02 -6.10 33.63
N TYR A 489 -25.55 -7.34 33.78
CA TYR A 489 -26.27 -8.42 34.45
C TYR A 489 -25.30 -9.25 35.31
N PRO A 490 -25.17 -8.93 36.62
CA PRO A 490 -24.20 -9.58 37.51
C PRO A 490 -24.38 -11.09 37.68
N SER A 491 -25.57 -11.61 37.37
CA SER A 491 -25.89 -13.04 37.44
C SER A 491 -25.64 -13.79 36.12
N ALA A 492 -25.07 -13.12 35.10
CA ALA A 492 -24.80 -13.72 33.80
C ALA A 492 -23.91 -14.97 33.91
N ASN A 493 -24.29 -16.03 33.19
CA ASN A 493 -23.52 -17.27 33.14
C ASN A 493 -22.50 -17.21 32.00
N LEU A 494 -21.30 -16.69 32.30
CA LEU A 494 -20.18 -16.60 31.35
C LEU A 494 -19.34 -17.87 31.33
N VAL A 495 -19.10 -18.40 30.13
CA VAL A 495 -18.16 -19.48 29.85
C VAL A 495 -17.05 -18.93 28.96
N VAL A 496 -15.88 -18.72 29.53
CA VAL A 496 -14.78 -18.00 28.87
C VAL A 496 -13.65 -18.94 28.51
N LYS A 497 -13.27 -18.93 27.23
CA LYS A 497 -12.08 -19.64 26.75
C LYS A 497 -10.81 -18.89 27.18
N VAL A 498 -9.86 -19.59 27.79
CA VAL A 498 -8.50 -19.09 28.08
C VAL A 498 -7.45 -19.98 27.43
N ASN A 499 -6.35 -19.38 26.99
CA ASN A 499 -5.24 -20.09 26.34
C ASN A 499 -4.15 -20.50 27.33
N SER A 500 -3.94 -19.72 28.40
CA SER A 500 -2.89 -19.94 29.40
C SER A 500 -3.40 -19.68 30.82
N LEU A 501 -2.65 -20.16 31.81
CA LEU A 501 -2.88 -19.86 33.22
C LEU A 501 -2.73 -18.36 33.53
N GLU A 502 -1.76 -17.70 32.89
CA GLU A 502 -1.57 -16.25 32.98
C GLU A 502 -2.83 -15.48 32.54
N GLU A 503 -3.47 -15.93 31.45
CA GLU A 503 -4.70 -15.31 30.96
C GLU A 503 -5.86 -15.50 31.94
N LYS A 504 -5.93 -16.66 32.61
CA LYS A 504 -6.90 -16.91 33.67
C LYS A 504 -6.65 -16.01 34.90
N LEU A 505 -5.39 -15.85 35.31
CA LEU A 505 -5.01 -14.99 36.44
C LEU A 505 -5.33 -13.51 36.15
N ALA A 506 -5.11 -13.05 34.91
CA ALA A 506 -5.45 -11.69 34.49
C ALA A 506 -6.96 -11.40 34.44
N LEU A 507 -7.80 -12.44 34.56
CA LEU A 507 -9.26 -12.34 34.63
C LEU A 507 -9.80 -12.65 36.04
N ALA A 508 -8.92 -12.88 37.03
CA ALA A 508 -9.32 -13.34 38.37
C ALA A 508 -10.13 -12.30 39.16
N ASP A 509 -9.91 -11.01 38.90
CA ASP A 509 -10.63 -9.91 39.54
C ASP A 509 -12.08 -9.76 39.02
N ILE A 510 -12.43 -10.46 37.94
CA ILE A 510 -13.76 -10.45 37.34
C ILE A 510 -14.52 -11.69 37.82
N ASN A 511 -15.78 -11.53 38.25
CA ASN A 511 -16.61 -12.60 38.81
C ASN A 511 -17.13 -13.61 37.75
N ILE A 512 -16.21 -14.29 37.06
CA ILE A 512 -16.49 -15.28 36.01
C ILE A 512 -16.54 -16.67 36.66
N LYS A 513 -17.69 -17.35 36.49
CA LYS A 513 -17.95 -18.66 37.12
C LYS A 513 -17.30 -19.84 36.39
N SER A 514 -16.99 -19.72 35.10
CA SER A 514 -16.52 -20.85 34.28
C SER A 514 -15.44 -20.46 33.28
N PHE A 515 -14.30 -21.14 33.37
CA PHE A 515 -13.18 -21.02 32.44
C PHE A 515 -12.90 -22.36 31.78
N VAL A 516 -12.67 -22.34 30.46
CA VAL A 516 -12.21 -23.50 29.70
C VAL A 516 -10.79 -23.24 29.21
N HIS A 517 -9.83 -24.03 29.71
CA HIS A 517 -8.42 -23.86 29.37
C HIS A 517 -8.06 -24.66 28.11
N ALA A 518 -8.01 -23.99 26.96
CA ALA A 518 -7.90 -24.64 25.65
C ALA A 518 -6.69 -25.57 25.51
N GLN A 519 -5.49 -25.14 25.93
CA GLN A 519 -4.29 -25.96 25.84
C GLN A 519 -4.32 -27.17 26.78
N HIS A 520 -4.80 -27.00 28.02
CA HIS A 520 -4.93 -28.07 28.99
C HIS A 520 -5.92 -29.15 28.51
N GLU A 521 -7.12 -28.75 28.08
CA GLU A 521 -8.11 -29.70 27.54
C GLU A 521 -7.59 -30.44 26.32
N THR A 522 -6.87 -29.74 25.43
CA THR A 522 -6.23 -30.37 24.26
C THR A 522 -5.16 -31.37 24.69
N ALA A 523 -4.32 -31.02 25.67
CA ALA A 523 -3.28 -31.91 26.18
C ALA A 523 -3.86 -33.18 26.84
N VAL A 524 -4.91 -33.04 27.67
CA VAL A 524 -5.62 -34.17 28.28
C VAL A 524 -6.20 -35.11 27.22
N LEU A 525 -6.80 -34.54 26.17
CA LEU A 525 -7.34 -35.33 25.05
C LEU A 525 -6.23 -36.05 24.25
N LEU A 526 -5.10 -35.39 24.01
CA LEU A 526 -3.95 -36.01 23.33
C LEU A 526 -3.41 -37.21 24.12
N VAL A 527 -3.22 -37.06 25.43
CA VAL A 527 -2.78 -38.18 26.30
C VAL A 527 -3.81 -39.31 26.24
N LYS A 528 -5.10 -38.99 26.40
CA LYS A 528 -6.18 -40.00 26.35
C LYS A 528 -6.19 -40.79 25.04
N GLN A 529 -6.01 -40.11 23.91
CA GLN A 529 -5.98 -40.74 22.58
C GLN A 529 -4.67 -41.48 22.29
N SER A 530 -3.55 -41.08 22.91
CA SER A 530 -2.28 -41.79 22.77
C SER A 530 -2.24 -43.13 23.52
N MET A 531 -3.14 -43.29 24.49
CA MET A 531 -3.27 -44.50 25.32
C MET A 531 -4.41 -45.43 24.87
N SER A 532 -5.19 -45.03 23.87
CA SER A 532 -6.24 -45.83 23.23
C SER A 532 -5.76 -46.37 21.90
#